data_AF-A0AAW0CML7-F1
#
_entry.id   AF-A0AAW0CML7-F1
#
_cell.length_a   1.000
_cell.length_b   1.000
_cell.length_c   1.000
_cell.angle_alpha   90.00
_cell.angle_beta   90.00
_cell.angle_gamma   90.00
#
_symmetry.space_group_name_H-M   'P 1'
#
loop_
_entity.id
_entity.type
_entity.pdbx_description
1 polymer ?
#
loop_
_entity_poly.entity_id
_entity_poly.type
_entity_poly.pdbx_seq_one_letter_code
_entity_poly.pdbx_strand_id
1 'polypeptide(L)'
;MLIRRALFRIFKLYVYLARIWLVVGALYLALPSPLPSEDAVVSDLHYGNTIRRVFTLSSFFPTSEKLDSVWNIHFGHGSYHHFIMEFQLLRQNGTDVLAFGRTKNPMDSAGLFGGSETFMTPAYRHHLPLDQFDGDYEDISVSRPFMLPRIPLGNPGGLLAPVPWIGTADSVLLTWNHEYKDMPLRIRKVPSEELIEVWPESSFWATIGPGEVPPKLVPLLSIRVPGSASPSFTFAPYPTSSSPSLLFPVRVAMVTYVLIPIAELTIFFIPYVLLLFENMSTFAMFILNVAAIGVVGVAGYGLYWWIKNERPNMSASLNDVRTALDSTLEHARLRAESSPTQNDDASDATDLEAQVETKV
;
A
#
# COMPACT_ATOMS: atom_id res chain seq x y z
N MET A 1 11.33 11.77 36.99
CA MET A 1 10.30 12.46 36.16
C MET A 1 10.85 13.16 34.92
N LEU A 2 11.99 13.87 35.01
CA LEU A 2 12.62 14.59 33.89
C LEU A 2 13.01 13.70 32.71
N ILE A 3 13.64 12.54 32.97
CA ILE A 3 14.06 11.58 31.94
C ILE A 3 12.87 11.06 31.12
N ARG A 4 11.74 10.71 31.78
CA ARG A 4 10.51 10.27 31.11
C ARG A 4 9.92 11.36 30.19
N ARG A 5 9.94 12.62 30.63
CA ARG A 5 9.48 13.76 29.82
C ARG A 5 10.41 14.04 28.65
N ALA A 6 11.72 13.91 28.83
CA ALA A 6 12.71 14.04 27.77
C ALA A 6 12.57 12.93 26.71
N LEU A 7 12.45 11.66 27.13
CA LEU A 7 12.22 10.52 26.24
C LEU A 7 10.93 10.69 25.42
N PHE A 8 9.84 11.14 26.05
CA PHE A 8 8.58 11.38 25.33
C PHE A 8 8.68 12.51 24.31
N ARG A 9 9.46 13.56 24.58
CA ARG A 9 9.72 14.65 23.63
C ARG A 9 10.57 14.18 22.45
N ILE A 10 11.61 13.38 22.70
CA ILE A 10 12.46 12.79 21.66
C ILE A 10 11.65 11.84 20.77
N PHE A 11 10.82 10.98 21.38
CA PHE A 11 9.92 10.10 20.64
C PHE A 11 8.94 10.86 19.74
N LYS A 12 8.31 11.91 20.27
CA LYS A 12 7.44 12.78 19.45
C LYS A 12 8.19 13.41 18.29
N LEU A 13 9.39 13.96 18.54
CA LEU A 13 10.23 14.56 17.51
C LEU A 13 10.55 13.53 16.41
N TYR A 14 10.91 12.31 16.78
CA TYR A 14 11.20 11.22 15.84
C TYR A 14 9.98 10.87 14.98
N VAL A 15 8.79 10.74 15.59
CA VAL A 15 7.54 10.49 14.84
C VAL A 15 7.20 11.63 13.88
N TYR A 16 7.39 12.90 14.29
CA TYR A 16 7.19 14.03 13.39
C TYR A 16 8.19 14.02 12.24
N LEU A 17 9.47 13.73 12.51
CA LEU A 17 10.50 13.63 11.49
C LEU A 17 10.16 12.52 10.48
N ALA A 18 9.77 11.34 10.96
CA ALA A 18 9.36 10.21 10.11
C ALA A 18 8.15 10.57 9.23
N ARG A 19 7.15 11.28 9.78
CA ARG A 19 5.99 11.75 9.00
C ARG A 19 6.38 12.78 7.93
N ILE A 20 7.25 13.73 8.27
CA ILE A 20 7.74 14.72 7.30
C ILE A 20 8.48 14.01 6.17
N TRP A 21 9.37 13.06 6.49
CA TRP A 21 10.09 12.28 5.49
C TRP A 21 9.17 11.40 4.64
N LEU A 22 8.12 10.81 5.23
CA LEU A 22 7.10 10.07 4.50
C LEU A 22 6.36 10.98 3.52
N VAL A 23 5.95 12.18 3.96
CA VAL A 23 5.28 13.17 3.09
C VAL A 23 6.21 13.64 1.98
N VAL A 24 7.48 13.95 2.28
CA VAL A 24 8.49 14.33 1.28
C VAL A 24 8.73 13.19 0.30
N GLY A 25 8.80 11.94 0.77
CA GLY A 25 8.96 10.76 -0.08
C GLY A 25 7.77 10.52 -0.98
N ALA A 26 6.55 10.62 -0.46
CA ALA A 26 5.33 10.52 -1.24
C ALA A 26 5.23 11.63 -2.29
N LEU A 27 5.54 12.88 -1.91
CA LEU A 27 5.57 14.02 -2.84
C LEU A 27 6.61 13.82 -3.93
N TYR A 28 7.81 13.36 -3.58
CA TYR A 28 8.89 13.15 -4.54
C TYR A 28 8.60 11.99 -5.50
N LEU A 29 8.06 10.89 -5.00
CA LEU A 29 7.56 9.79 -5.84
C LEU A 29 6.42 10.24 -6.76
N ALA A 30 5.62 11.22 -6.32
CA ALA A 30 4.54 11.79 -7.11
C ALA A 30 5.00 12.83 -8.15
N LEU A 31 6.25 13.32 -8.09
CA LEU A 31 6.73 14.30 -9.07
C LEU A 31 6.86 13.66 -10.44
N PRO A 32 6.35 14.30 -11.51
CA PRO A 32 6.60 13.85 -12.87
C PRO A 32 8.09 13.93 -13.16
N SER A 33 8.64 12.87 -13.75
CA SER A 33 10.01 12.88 -14.22
C SER A 33 10.02 13.05 -15.74
N PRO A 34 10.91 13.88 -16.29
CA PRO A 34 11.18 13.84 -17.71
C PRO A 34 11.63 12.44 -18.12
N LEU A 35 11.09 11.98 -19.26
CA LEU A 35 11.58 10.79 -19.95
C LEU A 35 12.88 11.16 -20.68
N PRO A 36 13.88 10.27 -20.71
CA PRO A 36 15.06 10.50 -21.53
C PRO A 36 14.64 10.56 -23.01
N SER A 37 15.30 11.41 -23.80
CA SER A 37 15.12 11.38 -25.26
C SER A 37 15.68 10.07 -25.82
N GLU A 38 15.10 9.60 -26.92
CA GLU A 38 15.60 8.40 -27.61
C GLU A 38 17.06 8.57 -28.05
N ASP A 39 17.46 9.76 -28.49
CA ASP A 39 18.86 10.06 -28.82
C ASP A 39 19.79 9.92 -27.62
N ALA A 40 19.35 10.34 -26.42
CA ALA A 40 20.15 10.19 -25.20
C ALA A 40 20.32 8.71 -24.86
N VAL A 41 19.24 7.92 -24.96
CA VAL A 41 19.28 6.46 -24.76
C VAL A 41 20.24 5.81 -25.75
N VAL A 42 20.14 6.13 -27.05
CA VAL A 42 21.04 5.58 -28.07
C VAL A 42 22.48 6.01 -27.84
N SER A 43 22.73 7.25 -27.41
CA SER A 43 24.07 7.72 -27.08
C SER A 43 24.69 6.94 -25.92
N ASP A 44 23.93 6.64 -24.87
CA ASP A 44 24.37 5.80 -23.76
C ASP A 44 24.78 4.41 -24.24
N LEU A 45 24.06 3.85 -25.21
CA LEU A 45 24.39 2.55 -25.80
C LEU A 45 25.75 2.60 -26.48
N HIS A 46 26.02 3.65 -27.24
CA HIS A 46 27.30 3.87 -27.92
C HIS A 46 28.48 4.04 -26.95
N TYR A 47 28.25 4.61 -25.77
CA TYR A 47 29.25 4.70 -24.71
C TYR A 47 29.50 3.36 -24.00
N GLY A 48 28.81 2.29 -24.41
CA GLY A 48 28.92 0.96 -23.79
C GLY A 48 28.15 0.83 -22.48
N ASN A 49 27.30 1.82 -22.15
CA ASN A 49 26.43 1.73 -20.98
C ASN A 49 25.34 0.68 -21.22
N THR A 50 24.89 0.05 -20.13
CA THR A 50 23.74 -0.86 -20.19
C THR A 50 22.45 -0.06 -20.10
N ILE A 51 21.57 -0.28 -21.07
CA ILE A 51 20.26 0.34 -21.14
C ILE A 51 19.21 -0.67 -20.73
N ARG A 52 18.26 -0.23 -19.92
CA ARG A 52 17.10 -1.03 -19.54
C ARG A 52 15.87 -0.52 -20.26
N ARG A 53 15.09 -1.45 -20.83
CA ARG A 53 13.81 -1.17 -21.48
C ARG A 53 12.70 -2.02 -20.88
N VAL A 54 11.53 -1.43 -20.76
CA VAL A 54 10.29 -2.09 -20.38
C VAL A 54 9.38 -2.13 -21.58
N PHE A 55 8.99 -3.33 -22.00
CA PHE A 55 8.16 -3.57 -23.17
C PHE A 55 6.78 -4.08 -22.77
N THR A 56 5.75 -3.65 -23.49
CA THR A 56 4.37 -4.13 -23.29
C THR A 56 4.20 -5.51 -23.91
N LEU A 57 3.87 -6.50 -23.10
CA LEU A 57 3.78 -7.89 -23.51
C LEU A 57 2.80 -8.09 -24.68
N SER A 58 1.59 -7.53 -24.58
CA SER A 58 0.53 -7.71 -25.59
C SER A 58 0.83 -7.08 -26.95
N SER A 59 1.77 -6.11 -27.02
CA SER A 59 2.19 -5.48 -28.27
C SER A 59 3.13 -6.36 -29.09
N PHE A 60 3.91 -7.22 -28.44
CA PHE A 60 4.88 -8.10 -29.10
C PHE A 60 4.40 -9.55 -29.16
N PHE A 61 3.61 -9.96 -28.16
CA PHE A 61 3.02 -11.28 -28.06
C PHE A 61 1.51 -11.07 -27.92
N PRO A 62 0.72 -11.03 -28.99
CA PRO A 62 -0.72 -10.85 -28.89
C PRO A 62 -1.37 -12.11 -28.27
N THR A 63 -2.49 -11.95 -27.57
CA THR A 63 -3.21 -13.08 -26.94
C THR A 63 -3.78 -14.09 -27.95
N SER A 64 -3.85 -13.71 -29.23
CA SER A 64 -4.21 -14.60 -30.33
C SER A 64 -3.09 -15.55 -30.75
N GLU A 65 -1.87 -15.35 -30.24
CA GLU A 65 -0.71 -16.19 -30.57
C GLU A 65 -0.87 -17.59 -29.98
N LYS A 66 -0.63 -18.62 -30.79
CA LYS A 66 -0.93 -20.02 -30.46
C LYS A 66 0.30 -20.83 -30.08
N LEU A 67 1.49 -20.23 -30.12
CA LEU A 67 2.72 -20.90 -29.69
C LEU A 67 2.66 -21.20 -28.19
N ASP A 68 2.90 -22.46 -27.81
CA ASP A 68 2.86 -22.91 -26.42
C ASP A 68 3.76 -22.07 -25.49
N SER A 69 4.94 -21.68 -25.99
CA SER A 69 5.88 -20.83 -25.26
C SER A 69 5.29 -19.45 -24.96
N VAL A 70 4.53 -18.87 -25.89
CA VAL A 70 3.90 -17.55 -25.74
C VAL A 70 2.63 -17.64 -24.90
N TRP A 71 1.85 -18.71 -25.08
CA TRP A 71 0.66 -19.00 -24.29
C TRP A 71 0.98 -19.05 -22.78
N ASN A 72 2.09 -19.71 -22.42
CA ASN A 72 2.58 -19.80 -21.04
C ASN A 72 3.02 -18.45 -20.44
N ILE A 73 3.31 -17.44 -21.28
CA ILE A 73 3.64 -16.08 -20.82
C ILE A 73 2.34 -15.32 -20.48
N HIS A 74 1.27 -15.46 -21.27
CA HIS A 74 -0.01 -14.78 -21.05
C HIS A 74 -0.87 -15.40 -19.96
N PHE A 75 -0.99 -16.72 -19.97
CA PHE A 75 -1.94 -17.46 -19.13
C PHE A 75 -1.27 -18.20 -17.98
N GLY A 76 0.02 -17.92 -17.75
CA GLY A 76 0.69 -18.34 -16.54
C GLY A 76 0.05 -17.74 -15.28
N HIS A 77 0.47 -18.22 -14.11
CA HIS A 77 0.12 -17.56 -12.85
C HIS A 77 0.67 -16.13 -12.84
N GLY A 78 -0.20 -15.13 -12.63
CA GLY A 78 0.15 -13.72 -12.56
C GLY A 78 -0.31 -12.92 -13.78
N SER A 79 -1.03 -11.82 -13.56
CA SER A 79 -1.46 -10.90 -14.62
C SER A 79 -0.30 -10.01 -15.04
N TYR A 80 0.60 -10.49 -15.89
CA TYR A 80 1.72 -9.70 -16.40
C TYR A 80 1.33 -8.89 -17.62
N HIS A 81 1.81 -7.65 -17.65
CA HIS A 81 1.56 -6.74 -18.77
C HIS A 81 2.86 -6.31 -19.45
N HIS A 82 4.00 -6.49 -18.78
CA HIS A 82 5.28 -5.99 -19.23
C HIS A 82 6.38 -7.02 -19.04
N PHE A 83 7.45 -6.88 -19.82
CA PHE A 83 8.70 -7.58 -19.64
C PHE A 83 9.87 -6.61 -19.74
N ILE A 84 10.99 -6.96 -19.10
CA ILE A 84 12.12 -6.05 -18.95
C ILE A 84 13.37 -6.68 -19.58
N MET A 85 14.05 -5.92 -20.44
CA MET A 85 15.31 -6.34 -21.06
C MET A 85 16.42 -5.32 -20.85
N GLU A 86 17.64 -5.82 -20.79
CA GLU A 86 18.85 -5.01 -20.88
C GLU A 86 19.50 -5.13 -22.25
N PHE A 87 20.09 -4.03 -22.72
CA PHE A 87 20.86 -3.92 -23.96
C PHE A 87 22.21 -3.27 -23.66
N GLN A 88 23.26 -3.75 -24.30
CA GLN A 88 24.60 -3.18 -24.19
C GLN A 88 25.35 -3.39 -25.50
N LEU A 89 25.99 -2.34 -26.00
CA LEU A 89 26.93 -2.46 -27.11
C LEU A 89 28.32 -2.76 -26.54
N LEU A 90 28.87 -3.91 -26.93
CA LEU A 90 30.19 -4.35 -26.53
C LEU A 90 31.11 -4.27 -27.75
N ARG A 91 32.32 -3.74 -27.58
CA ARG A 91 33.35 -3.80 -28.61
C ARG A 91 34.30 -4.94 -28.32
N GLN A 92 34.26 -5.99 -29.12
CA GLN A 92 35.07 -7.20 -28.93
C GLN A 92 35.90 -7.46 -30.18
N ASN A 93 37.23 -7.56 -30.04
CA ASN A 93 38.14 -7.87 -31.15
C ASN A 93 37.98 -6.98 -32.39
N GLY A 94 37.60 -5.71 -32.20
CA GLY A 94 37.38 -4.76 -33.29
C GLY A 94 35.98 -4.79 -33.91
N THR A 95 35.11 -5.73 -33.53
CA THR A 95 33.72 -5.79 -33.96
C THR A 95 32.75 -5.30 -32.88
N ASP A 96 31.66 -4.68 -33.33
CA ASP A 96 30.58 -4.24 -32.46
C ASP A 96 29.61 -5.41 -32.25
N VAL A 97 29.34 -5.73 -30.99
CA VAL A 97 28.47 -6.84 -30.58
C VAL A 97 27.36 -6.27 -29.70
N LEU A 98 26.11 -6.41 -30.14
CA LEU A 98 24.97 -6.09 -29.29
C LEU A 98 24.70 -7.28 -28.35
N ALA A 99 24.89 -7.06 -27.06
CA ALA A 99 24.46 -7.98 -26.02
C ALA A 99 23.08 -7.57 -25.48
N PHE A 100 22.11 -8.48 -25.50
CA PHE A 100 20.79 -8.21 -24.93
C PHE A 100 20.19 -9.42 -24.23
N GLY A 101 19.34 -9.20 -23.23
CA GLY A 101 18.70 -10.28 -22.51
C GLY A 101 18.22 -9.91 -21.12
N ARG A 102 18.44 -10.83 -20.17
CA ARG A 102 17.96 -10.71 -18.80
C ARG A 102 18.52 -9.46 -18.12
N THR A 103 17.66 -8.66 -17.50
CA THR A 103 18.08 -7.55 -16.64
C THR A 103 18.57 -8.05 -15.29
N LYS A 104 19.57 -7.37 -14.72
CA LYS A 104 19.88 -7.52 -13.29
C LYS A 104 18.77 -6.90 -12.45
N ASN A 105 18.69 -7.32 -11.19
CA ASN A 105 17.74 -6.74 -10.27
C ASN A 105 18.08 -5.27 -9.99
N PRO A 106 17.17 -4.31 -10.29
CA PRO A 106 17.43 -2.90 -10.06
C PRO A 106 17.66 -2.59 -8.57
N MET A 107 17.05 -3.34 -7.66
CA MET A 107 17.25 -3.22 -6.21
C MET A 107 18.57 -3.85 -5.76
N ASP A 108 19.03 -4.95 -6.40
CA ASP A 108 20.34 -5.54 -6.08
C ASP A 108 21.48 -4.66 -6.58
N SER A 109 21.31 -3.95 -7.70
CA SER A 109 22.29 -2.95 -8.15
C SER A 109 22.41 -1.76 -7.18
N ALA A 110 21.43 -1.54 -6.30
CA ALA A 110 21.50 -0.56 -5.23
C ALA A 110 22.12 -1.10 -3.93
N GLY A 111 22.49 -2.39 -3.87
CA GLY A 111 23.26 -2.99 -2.78
C GLY A 111 22.49 -3.26 -1.47
N LEU A 112 21.15 -3.40 -1.52
CA LEU A 112 20.31 -3.28 -0.32
C LEU A 112 19.72 -4.58 0.24
N PHE A 113 19.73 -5.70 -0.49
CA PHE A 113 19.35 -7.01 0.07
C PHE A 113 20.59 -7.84 0.41
N GLY A 114 21.20 -7.58 1.57
CA GLY A 114 22.20 -8.45 2.20
C GLY A 114 21.62 -9.74 2.80
N GLY A 115 20.37 -10.08 2.46
CA GLY A 115 19.67 -11.29 2.93
C GLY A 115 19.55 -12.27 1.78
N SER A 116 20.46 -13.24 1.72
CA SER A 116 20.59 -14.22 0.65
C SER A 116 20.72 -13.56 -0.72
N GLU A 117 21.95 -13.26 -1.12
CA GLU A 117 22.32 -13.35 -2.54
C GLU A 117 21.88 -14.74 -2.99
N THR A 118 20.63 -14.87 -3.48
CA THR A 118 20.33 -15.99 -4.34
C THR A 118 21.34 -15.82 -5.46
N PHE A 119 22.28 -16.76 -5.56
CA PHE A 119 23.28 -16.83 -6.62
C PHE A 119 22.54 -16.81 -7.95
N MET A 120 22.17 -15.62 -8.40
CA MET A 120 21.54 -15.41 -9.67
C MET A 120 22.71 -15.52 -10.64
N THR A 121 22.75 -16.67 -11.30
CA THR A 121 23.63 -16.95 -12.43
C THR A 121 23.77 -15.72 -13.31
N PRO A 122 24.98 -15.46 -13.86
CA PRO A 122 25.25 -14.30 -14.68
C PRO A 122 24.13 -14.12 -15.70
N ALA A 123 23.65 -12.89 -15.85
CA ALA A 123 22.57 -12.55 -16.74
C ALA A 123 22.82 -13.19 -18.11
N TYR A 124 21.96 -14.12 -18.52
CA TYR A 124 22.08 -14.71 -19.84
C TYR A 124 21.81 -13.61 -20.87
N ARG A 125 22.82 -13.33 -21.70
CA ARG A 125 22.76 -12.35 -22.76
C ARG A 125 23.00 -13.06 -24.07
N HIS A 126 22.14 -12.78 -25.04
CA HIS A 126 22.39 -13.13 -26.42
C HIS A 126 23.37 -12.12 -27.00
N HIS A 127 24.45 -12.63 -27.60
CA HIS A 127 25.47 -11.82 -28.25
C HIS A 127 25.22 -11.84 -29.75
N LEU A 128 24.82 -10.69 -30.29
CA LEU A 128 24.59 -10.49 -31.71
C LEU A 128 25.75 -9.69 -32.29
N PRO A 129 26.70 -10.34 -33.01
CA PRO A 129 27.71 -9.60 -33.76
C PRO A 129 27.02 -8.74 -34.82
N LEU A 130 27.39 -7.47 -34.86
CA LEU A 130 26.91 -6.47 -35.82
C LEU A 130 27.87 -6.35 -37.01
N ASP A 131 28.60 -7.43 -37.30
CA ASP A 131 29.48 -7.51 -38.46
C ASP A 131 28.68 -7.16 -39.72
N GLN A 132 29.36 -6.51 -40.66
CA GLN A 132 28.77 -6.09 -41.93
C GLN A 132 28.15 -7.29 -42.64
N PHE A 133 27.17 -7.03 -43.49
CA PHE A 133 26.59 -8.06 -44.35
C PHE A 133 27.71 -8.60 -45.27
N ASP A 134 28.35 -9.70 -44.86
CA ASP A 134 29.41 -10.34 -45.64
C ASP A 134 28.79 -10.98 -46.89
N GLY A 135 28.98 -10.33 -48.03
CA GLY A 135 28.67 -10.84 -49.36
C GLY A 135 27.38 -10.31 -49.97
N ASP A 136 27.28 -10.48 -51.30
CA ASP A 136 26.21 -10.04 -52.22
C ASP A 136 24.82 -10.66 -51.95
N TYR A 137 24.45 -10.86 -50.68
CA TYR A 137 23.16 -11.38 -50.29
C TYR A 137 22.12 -10.26 -50.41
N GLU A 138 21.49 -10.14 -51.58
CA GLU A 138 20.30 -9.29 -51.74
C GLU A 138 19.08 -9.83 -50.98
N ASP A 139 19.11 -11.12 -50.59
CA ASP A 139 17.98 -11.80 -49.99
C ASP A 139 17.81 -11.55 -48.48
N ILE A 140 16.56 -11.31 -48.08
CA ILE A 140 16.15 -11.17 -46.68
C ILE A 140 16.28 -12.52 -45.98
N SER A 141 17.00 -12.54 -44.86
CA SER A 141 17.19 -13.75 -44.06
C SER A 141 16.55 -13.63 -42.67
N VAL A 142 15.93 -14.72 -42.22
CA VAL A 142 15.30 -14.82 -40.91
C VAL A 142 15.92 -15.98 -40.15
N SER A 143 16.37 -15.73 -38.92
CA SER A 143 16.98 -16.75 -38.08
C SER A 143 15.96 -17.81 -37.66
N ARG A 144 16.47 -18.98 -37.26
CA ARG A 144 15.69 -19.90 -36.42
C ARG A 144 15.33 -19.19 -35.10
N PRO A 145 14.19 -19.55 -34.47
CA PRO A 145 13.82 -18.97 -33.19
C PRO A 145 14.85 -19.38 -32.14
N PHE A 146 15.20 -18.45 -31.26
CA PHE A 146 16.04 -18.70 -30.10
C PHE A 146 15.34 -18.24 -28.84
N MET A 147 15.69 -18.87 -27.71
CA MET A 147 15.10 -18.57 -26.42
C MET A 147 16.01 -17.65 -25.62
N LEU A 148 15.46 -16.55 -25.12
CA LEU A 148 16.04 -15.78 -24.03
C LEU A 148 15.50 -16.33 -22.71
N PRO A 149 16.29 -17.09 -21.94
CA PRO A 149 15.83 -17.71 -20.72
C PRO A 149 15.64 -16.66 -19.61
N ARG A 150 14.61 -16.89 -18.79
CA ARG A 150 14.37 -16.14 -17.55
C ARG A 150 14.38 -14.61 -17.73
N ILE A 151 13.65 -14.11 -18.72
CA ILE A 151 13.33 -12.70 -18.84
C ILE A 151 12.33 -12.32 -17.75
N PRO A 152 12.59 -11.27 -16.97
CA PRO A 152 11.68 -10.86 -15.93
C PRO A 152 10.42 -10.24 -16.48
N LEU A 153 9.33 -10.56 -15.80
CA LEU A 153 8.02 -10.00 -16.05
C LEU A 153 7.69 -8.96 -15.00
N GLY A 154 6.80 -8.03 -15.37
CA GLY A 154 6.39 -6.95 -14.51
C GLY A 154 4.93 -6.59 -14.67
N ASN A 155 4.35 -6.18 -13.56
CA ASN A 155 3.03 -5.59 -13.46
C ASN A 155 3.18 -4.31 -12.62
N PRO A 156 2.59 -3.17 -13.01
CA PRO A 156 2.60 -1.92 -12.22
C PRO A 156 1.94 -1.99 -10.81
N GLY A 157 1.95 -3.14 -10.13
CA GLY A 157 1.68 -3.24 -8.69
C GLY A 157 0.21 -3.14 -8.28
N GLY A 158 -0.72 -3.68 -9.08
CA GLY A 158 -2.17 -3.67 -8.75
C GLY A 158 -2.86 -2.33 -9.02
N LEU A 159 -2.12 -1.29 -9.40
CA LEU A 159 -2.67 -0.13 -10.07
C LEU A 159 -2.96 -0.56 -11.51
N LEU A 160 -4.24 -0.65 -11.86
CA LEU A 160 -4.73 -1.12 -13.17
C LEU A 160 -4.25 -0.27 -14.37
N ALA A 161 -3.47 0.78 -14.12
CA ALA A 161 -2.72 1.51 -15.12
C ALA A 161 -1.42 2.04 -14.49
N PRO A 162 -0.32 2.16 -15.27
CA PRO A 162 0.83 2.94 -14.85
C PRO A 162 0.34 4.32 -14.46
N VAL A 163 0.71 4.74 -13.24
CA VAL A 163 0.26 6.02 -12.73
C VAL A 163 0.81 7.11 -13.65
N PRO A 164 -0.02 8.01 -14.24
CA PRO A 164 0.39 8.88 -15.33
C PRO A 164 1.65 9.72 -15.04
N TRP A 165 1.89 10.03 -13.76
CA TRP A 165 3.04 10.83 -13.32
C TRP A 165 4.31 10.02 -13.00
N ILE A 166 4.22 8.70 -12.77
CA ILE A 166 5.39 7.86 -12.49
C ILE A 166 5.99 7.28 -13.78
N GLY A 167 5.23 7.17 -14.87
CA GLY A 167 5.70 6.56 -16.11
C GLY A 167 5.75 5.03 -16.02
N THR A 168 5.60 4.38 -17.16
CA THR A 168 5.43 2.91 -17.22
C THR A 168 6.68 2.17 -16.77
N ALA A 169 7.87 2.56 -17.26
CA ALA A 169 9.11 1.87 -16.90
C ALA A 169 9.38 1.93 -15.40
N ASP A 170 9.28 3.11 -14.78
CA ASP A 170 9.54 3.28 -13.34
C ASP A 170 8.53 2.51 -12.50
N SER A 171 7.24 2.56 -12.84
CA SER A 171 6.23 1.82 -12.08
C SER A 171 6.50 0.32 -12.10
N VAL A 172 6.75 -0.24 -13.29
CA VAL A 172 7.07 -1.66 -13.46
C VAL A 172 8.35 -2.07 -12.73
N LEU A 173 9.39 -1.23 -12.76
CA LEU A 173 10.67 -1.53 -12.14
C LEU A 173 10.65 -1.39 -10.61
N LEU A 174 9.86 -0.45 -10.07
CA LEU A 174 9.69 -0.28 -8.62
C LEU A 174 8.81 -1.39 -8.01
N THR A 175 7.85 -1.93 -8.77
CA THR A 175 6.93 -2.97 -8.32
C THR A 175 7.29 -4.35 -8.89
N TRP A 176 8.54 -4.53 -9.30
CA TRP A 176 8.95 -5.73 -9.99
C TRP A 176 8.77 -6.98 -9.10
N ASN A 177 7.85 -7.85 -9.53
CA ASN A 177 7.64 -9.17 -8.96
C ASN A 177 8.68 -10.12 -9.57
N HIS A 178 9.46 -10.84 -8.78
CA HIS A 178 10.61 -11.68 -9.19
C HIS A 178 10.25 -12.90 -10.05
N GLU A 179 9.23 -12.80 -10.90
CA GLU A 179 8.82 -13.81 -11.83
C GLU A 179 9.52 -13.65 -13.18
N TYR A 180 9.87 -14.79 -13.75
CA TYR A 180 10.69 -14.90 -14.95
C TYR A 180 10.06 -15.88 -15.93
N LYS A 181 10.15 -15.59 -17.21
CA LYS A 181 9.71 -16.48 -18.31
C LYS A 181 10.74 -16.52 -19.42
N ASP A 182 10.74 -17.60 -20.18
CA ASP A 182 11.57 -17.71 -21.37
C ASP A 182 10.88 -16.99 -22.53
N MET A 183 11.63 -16.16 -23.26
CA MET A 183 11.10 -15.39 -24.37
C MET A 183 11.65 -15.87 -25.71
N PRO A 184 10.78 -16.37 -26.61
CA PRO A 184 11.18 -16.78 -27.94
C PRO A 184 11.29 -15.54 -28.86
N LEU A 185 12.45 -15.37 -29.49
CA LEU A 185 12.74 -14.27 -30.41
C LEU A 185 13.36 -14.78 -31.73
N ARG A 186 13.34 -13.91 -32.75
CA ARG A 186 14.04 -14.08 -34.03
C ARG A 186 14.82 -12.85 -34.41
N ILE A 187 15.85 -13.06 -35.22
CA ILE A 187 16.60 -12.00 -35.89
C ILE A 187 16.23 -12.03 -37.36
N ARG A 188 15.79 -10.90 -37.89
CA ARG A 188 15.59 -10.67 -39.32
C ARG A 188 16.70 -9.75 -39.82
N LYS A 189 17.35 -10.14 -40.90
CA LYS A 189 18.40 -9.37 -41.58
C LYS A 189 17.88 -8.98 -42.95
N VAL A 190 17.94 -7.69 -43.25
CA VAL A 190 17.54 -7.10 -44.53
C VAL A 190 18.78 -6.38 -45.09
N PRO A 191 19.66 -7.10 -45.81
CA PRO A 191 20.94 -6.55 -46.25
C PRO A 191 20.78 -5.34 -47.19
N SER A 192 19.75 -5.36 -48.05
CA SER A 192 19.43 -4.26 -48.97
C SER A 192 19.12 -2.93 -48.29
N GLU A 193 18.71 -2.96 -47.02
CA GLU A 193 18.42 -1.78 -46.20
C GLU A 193 19.47 -1.56 -45.09
N GLU A 194 20.55 -2.34 -45.10
CA GLU A 194 21.56 -2.40 -44.05
C GLU A 194 20.94 -2.59 -42.65
N LEU A 195 19.86 -3.39 -42.55
CA LEU A 195 18.99 -3.42 -41.38
C LEU A 195 18.98 -4.80 -40.70
N ILE A 196 19.11 -4.80 -39.39
CA ILE A 196 18.96 -5.97 -38.52
C ILE A 196 17.84 -5.69 -37.53
N GLU A 197 16.88 -6.59 -37.40
CA GLU A 197 15.73 -6.42 -36.53
C GLU A 197 15.57 -7.61 -35.58
N VAL A 198 15.24 -7.31 -34.33
CA VAL A 198 14.91 -8.30 -33.31
C VAL A 198 13.39 -8.37 -33.17
N TRP A 199 12.81 -9.51 -33.51
CA TRP A 199 11.37 -9.73 -33.54
C TRP A 199 10.91 -10.74 -32.50
N PRO A 200 9.67 -10.63 -31.99
CA PRO A 200 9.06 -11.68 -31.19
C PRO A 200 8.75 -12.90 -32.08
N GLU A 201 8.83 -14.10 -31.50
CA GLU A 201 8.34 -15.29 -32.18
C GLU A 201 6.82 -15.28 -32.30
N SER A 202 6.33 -15.65 -33.48
CA SER A 202 4.91 -15.70 -33.82
C SER A 202 4.65 -16.83 -34.82
N SER A 203 3.44 -17.39 -34.79
CA SER A 203 2.98 -18.34 -35.81
C SER A 203 3.04 -17.77 -37.24
N PHE A 204 3.05 -16.44 -37.37
CA PHE A 204 3.20 -15.74 -38.65
C PHE A 204 4.46 -16.17 -39.42
N TRP A 205 5.59 -16.35 -38.73
CA TRP A 205 6.88 -16.68 -39.36
C TRP A 205 6.89 -18.05 -40.05
N ALA A 206 5.96 -18.95 -39.71
CA ALA A 206 5.85 -20.25 -40.35
C ALA A 206 5.10 -20.21 -41.70
N THR A 207 4.34 -19.14 -41.95
CA THR A 207 3.39 -19.06 -43.07
C THR A 207 3.78 -18.06 -44.16
N ILE A 208 4.86 -17.30 -43.96
CA ILE A 208 5.16 -16.13 -44.79
C ILE A 208 6.26 -16.38 -45.82
N GLY A 209 6.19 -15.62 -46.90
CA GLY A 209 7.26 -15.55 -47.90
C GLY A 209 8.49 -14.77 -47.40
N PRO A 210 9.65 -14.95 -48.05
CA PRO A 210 10.82 -14.12 -47.80
C PRO A 210 10.46 -12.63 -47.98
N GLY A 211 10.78 -11.81 -46.98
CA GLY A 211 10.62 -10.36 -47.04
C GLY A 211 9.31 -9.78 -46.49
N GLU A 212 8.29 -10.60 -46.24
CA GLU A 212 7.07 -10.14 -45.58
C GLU A 212 7.29 -9.82 -44.10
N VAL A 213 6.53 -8.86 -43.58
CA VAL A 213 6.53 -8.47 -42.16
C VAL A 213 5.14 -8.67 -41.54
N PRO A 214 5.05 -9.01 -40.25
CA PRO A 214 3.77 -9.18 -39.60
C PRO A 214 3.02 -7.83 -39.53
N PRO A 215 1.80 -7.71 -40.05
CA PRO A 215 1.11 -6.42 -40.20
C PRO A 215 0.67 -5.77 -38.88
N LYS A 216 0.80 -6.48 -37.75
CA LYS A 216 0.36 -6.04 -36.42
C LYS A 216 1.44 -6.11 -35.35
N LEU A 217 2.66 -6.52 -35.72
CA LEU A 217 3.78 -6.60 -34.80
C LEU A 217 4.82 -5.56 -35.22
N VAL A 218 5.56 -5.08 -34.25
CA VAL A 218 6.71 -4.21 -34.47
C VAL A 218 7.96 -4.91 -33.92
N PRO A 219 9.14 -4.67 -34.49
CA PRO A 219 10.38 -5.19 -33.91
C PRO A 219 10.61 -4.57 -32.53
N LEU A 220 11.25 -5.32 -31.62
CA LEU A 220 11.67 -4.81 -30.32
C LEU A 220 12.78 -3.77 -30.49
N LEU A 221 13.68 -4.04 -31.43
CA LEU A 221 14.84 -3.24 -31.77
C LEU A 221 15.14 -3.41 -33.25
N SER A 222 15.35 -2.29 -33.93
CA SER A 222 15.89 -2.20 -35.28
C SER A 222 17.27 -1.55 -35.22
N ILE A 223 18.23 -2.12 -35.92
CA ILE A 223 19.63 -1.73 -35.94
C ILE A 223 20.00 -1.50 -37.39
N ARG A 224 20.32 -0.27 -37.76
CA ARG A 224 20.91 0.01 -39.06
C ARG A 224 22.42 -0.03 -38.92
N VAL A 225 23.08 -0.86 -39.72
CA VAL A 225 24.53 -1.07 -39.69
C VAL A 225 25.13 -0.54 -41.00
N PRO A 226 25.30 0.78 -41.12
CA PRO A 226 25.85 1.37 -42.33
C PRO A 226 27.29 0.93 -42.54
N GLY A 227 27.65 0.51 -43.76
CA GLY A 227 28.95 -0.13 -44.05
C GLY A 227 30.22 0.65 -43.66
N SER A 228 30.14 1.94 -43.31
CA SER A 228 31.30 2.72 -42.83
C SER A 228 31.04 3.58 -41.59
N ALA A 229 29.84 3.52 -41.02
CA ALA A 229 29.43 4.37 -39.90
C ALA A 229 29.00 3.54 -38.69
N SER A 230 28.93 4.20 -37.53
CA SER A 230 28.45 3.57 -36.30
C SER A 230 27.00 3.09 -36.46
N PRO A 231 26.64 1.92 -35.89
CA PRO A 231 25.30 1.39 -36.01
C PRO A 231 24.27 2.32 -35.35
N SER A 232 23.15 2.60 -35.99
CA SER A 232 22.06 3.38 -35.37
C SER A 232 20.98 2.45 -34.83
N PHE A 233 20.43 2.77 -33.66
CA PHE A 233 19.48 1.92 -32.95
C PHE A 233 18.11 2.61 -32.85
N THR A 234 17.06 1.88 -33.16
CA THR A 234 15.66 2.33 -33.04
C THR A 234 14.88 1.29 -32.24
N PHE A 235 14.38 1.68 -31.08
CA PHE A 235 13.51 0.81 -30.26
C PHE A 235 12.05 1.01 -30.63
N ALA A 236 11.20 0.07 -30.24
CA ALA A 236 9.77 0.20 -30.41
C ALA A 236 9.21 1.47 -29.73
N PRO A 237 8.26 2.19 -30.34
CA PRO A 237 7.82 3.50 -29.84
C PRO A 237 6.96 3.40 -28.57
N TYR A 238 6.89 4.48 -27.80
CA TYR A 238 5.95 4.59 -26.67
C TYR A 238 4.48 4.50 -27.19
N PRO A 239 3.57 3.79 -26.49
CA PRO A 239 3.71 3.17 -25.18
C PRO A 239 4.23 1.72 -25.20
N THR A 240 4.54 1.16 -26.37
CA THR A 240 4.93 -0.25 -26.52
C THR A 240 6.29 -0.57 -25.89
N SER A 241 7.19 0.42 -25.83
CA SER A 241 8.38 0.37 -25.00
C SER A 241 8.58 1.67 -24.23
N SER A 242 9.30 1.59 -23.10
CA SER A 242 9.66 2.74 -22.28
C SER A 242 11.00 2.53 -21.59
N SER A 243 11.77 3.62 -21.45
CA SER A 243 13.00 3.67 -20.66
C SER A 243 12.72 4.23 -19.27
N PRO A 244 13.50 3.84 -18.24
CA PRO A 244 13.44 4.47 -16.93
C PRO A 244 13.60 5.99 -17.03
N SER A 245 12.88 6.70 -16.17
CA SER A 245 12.96 8.15 -16.10
C SER A 245 14.29 8.62 -15.51
N LEU A 246 14.67 9.87 -15.75
CA LEU A 246 15.91 10.44 -15.20
C LEU A 246 15.92 10.46 -13.65
N LEU A 247 14.74 10.51 -13.01
CA LEU A 247 14.61 10.46 -11.55
C LEU A 247 14.52 9.03 -11.00
N PHE A 248 14.49 8.01 -11.84
CA PHE A 248 14.35 6.61 -11.41
C PHE A 248 15.38 6.20 -10.33
N PRO A 249 16.68 6.52 -10.43
CA PRO A 249 17.65 6.18 -9.39
C PRO A 249 17.33 6.82 -8.04
N VAL A 250 16.82 8.06 -8.06
CA VAL A 250 16.42 8.77 -6.83
C VAL A 250 15.16 8.16 -6.24
N ARG A 251 14.20 7.74 -7.07
CA ARG A 251 12.99 7.03 -6.63
C ARG A 251 13.34 5.70 -5.97
N VAL A 252 14.25 4.93 -6.56
CA VAL A 252 14.79 3.70 -5.94
C VAL A 252 15.45 4.02 -4.61
N ALA A 253 16.31 5.04 -4.54
CA ALA A 253 16.95 5.45 -3.30
C ALA A 253 15.92 5.85 -2.22
N MET A 254 14.87 6.59 -2.59
CA MET A 254 13.83 7.02 -1.64
C MET A 254 13.02 5.84 -1.10
N VAL A 255 12.61 4.93 -1.99
CA VAL A 255 11.91 3.70 -1.57
C VAL A 255 12.80 2.90 -0.64
N THR A 256 14.07 2.72 -0.99
CA THR A 256 14.93 1.75 -0.30
C THR A 256 15.56 2.29 0.98
N TYR A 257 16.01 3.55 1.00
CA TYR A 257 16.68 4.13 2.17
C TYR A 257 15.76 4.88 3.12
N VAL A 258 14.56 5.25 2.68
CA VAL A 258 13.63 6.05 3.50
C VAL A 258 12.36 5.26 3.78
N LEU A 259 11.62 4.86 2.75
CA LEU A 259 10.28 4.29 2.96
C LEU A 259 10.30 2.89 3.56
N ILE A 260 11.14 1.98 3.06
CA ILE A 260 11.26 0.62 3.60
C ILE A 260 11.68 0.64 5.07
N PRO A 261 12.78 1.34 5.48
CA PRO A 261 13.16 1.41 6.88
C PRO A 261 12.06 2.02 7.77
N ILE A 262 11.37 3.08 7.31
CA ILE A 262 10.25 3.67 8.05
C ILE A 262 9.11 2.65 8.21
N ALA A 263 8.78 1.89 7.17
CA ALA A 263 7.74 0.87 7.20
C ALA A 263 8.11 -0.27 8.16
N GLU A 264 9.35 -0.79 8.07
CA GLU A 264 9.86 -1.82 8.98
C GLU A 264 9.83 -1.36 10.43
N LEU A 265 10.35 -0.16 10.72
CA LEU A 265 10.29 0.43 12.06
C LEU A 265 8.84 0.57 12.52
N THR A 266 7.94 1.02 11.65
CA THR A 266 6.51 1.15 11.99
C THR A 266 5.90 -0.20 12.35
N ILE A 267 6.20 -1.26 11.59
CA ILE A 267 5.75 -2.63 11.87
C ILE A 267 6.32 -3.13 13.21
N PHE A 268 7.58 -2.84 13.51
CA PHE A 268 8.17 -3.21 14.81
C PHE A 268 7.56 -2.42 15.98
N PHE A 269 7.31 -1.12 15.83
CA PHE A 269 6.86 -0.25 16.91
C PHE A 269 5.35 -0.30 17.18
N ILE A 270 4.50 -0.50 16.16
CA ILE A 270 3.03 -0.54 16.33
C ILE A 270 2.59 -1.57 17.38
N PRO A 271 3.08 -2.82 17.39
CA PRO A 271 2.71 -3.82 18.39
C PRO A 271 3.04 -3.37 19.82
N TYR A 272 4.20 -2.75 20.05
CA TYR A 272 4.57 -2.25 21.37
C TYR A 272 3.70 -1.08 21.81
N VAL A 273 3.34 -0.19 20.89
CA VAL A 273 2.41 0.91 21.16
C VAL A 273 1.03 0.35 21.51
N LEU A 274 0.50 -0.59 20.73
CA LEU A 274 -0.78 -1.25 21.01
C LEU A 274 -0.77 -1.97 22.36
N LEU A 275 0.29 -2.73 22.65
CA LEU A 275 0.48 -3.42 23.93
C LEU A 275 0.55 -2.44 25.11
N LEU A 276 1.20 -1.28 24.95
CA LEU A 276 1.23 -0.22 25.97
C LEU A 276 -0.16 0.38 26.21
N PHE A 277 -0.94 0.61 25.16
CA PHE A 277 -2.32 1.11 25.27
C PHE A 277 -3.24 0.08 25.92
N GLU A 278 -3.11 -1.20 25.57
CA GLU A 278 -3.89 -2.30 26.14
C GLU A 278 -3.56 -2.52 27.63
N ASN A 279 -2.28 -2.42 28.01
CA ASN A 279 -1.88 -2.48 29.40
C ASN A 279 -2.33 -1.24 30.20
N MET A 280 -2.30 -0.05 29.59
CA MET A 280 -2.78 1.19 30.20
C MET A 280 -4.29 1.20 30.41
N SER A 281 -5.07 0.69 29.45
CA SER A 281 -6.53 0.58 29.58
C SER A 281 -6.91 -0.43 30.67
N THR A 282 -6.23 -1.58 30.70
CA THR A 282 -6.41 -2.59 31.76
C THR A 282 -6.10 -2.03 33.14
N PHE A 283 -5.00 -1.28 33.28
CA PHE A 283 -4.62 -0.64 34.54
C PHE A 283 -5.62 0.46 34.98
N ALA A 284 -6.12 1.25 34.03
CA ALA A 284 -7.13 2.27 34.30
C ALA A 284 -8.46 1.66 34.76
N MET A 285 -8.90 0.55 34.12
CA MET A 285 -10.08 -0.21 34.53
C MET A 285 -9.90 -0.83 35.92
N PHE A 286 -8.71 -1.33 36.24
CA PHE A 286 -8.39 -1.81 37.59
C PHE A 286 -8.54 -0.71 38.65
N ILE A 287 -7.99 0.49 38.40
CA ILE A 287 -8.12 1.64 39.32
C ILE A 287 -9.59 2.04 39.48
N LEU A 288 -10.36 2.11 38.39
CA LEU A 288 -11.79 2.44 38.43
C LEU A 288 -12.59 1.41 39.24
N ASN A 289 -12.30 0.12 39.07
CA ASN A 289 -12.93 -0.96 39.84
C ASN A 289 -12.56 -0.89 41.33
N VAL A 290 -11.30 -0.65 41.67
CA VAL A 290 -10.86 -0.47 43.06
C VAL A 290 -11.53 0.75 43.69
N ALA A 291 -11.63 1.86 42.95
CA ALA A 291 -12.34 3.06 43.41
C ALA A 291 -13.83 2.80 43.61
N ALA A 292 -14.48 2.08 42.68
CA ALA A 292 -15.89 1.71 42.79
C ALA A 292 -16.17 0.81 44.01
N ILE A 293 -15.31 -0.20 44.25
CA ILE A 293 -15.38 -1.04 45.46
C ILE A 293 -15.21 -0.18 46.72
N GLY A 294 -14.28 0.78 46.70
CA GLY A 294 -14.09 1.73 47.80
C GLY A 294 -15.35 2.57 48.07
N VAL A 295 -15.98 3.12 47.04
CA VAL A 295 -17.24 3.90 47.17
C VAL A 295 -18.38 3.05 47.71
N VAL A 296 -18.57 1.83 47.17
CA VAL A 296 -19.60 0.89 47.64
C VAL A 296 -19.32 0.46 49.07
N GLY A 297 -18.06 0.21 49.43
CA GLY A 297 -17.65 -0.14 50.79
C GLY A 297 -17.91 0.98 51.79
N VAL A 298 -17.60 2.24 51.44
CA VAL A 298 -17.89 3.42 52.27
C VAL A 298 -19.40 3.63 52.41
N ALA A 299 -20.17 3.50 51.32
CA ALA A 299 -21.61 3.62 51.36
C ALA A 299 -22.26 2.51 52.22
N GLY A 300 -21.81 1.26 52.07
CA GLY A 300 -22.25 0.13 52.88
C GLY A 300 -21.89 0.28 54.35
N TYR A 301 -20.69 0.77 54.66
CA TYR A 301 -20.26 1.08 56.02
C TYR A 301 -21.08 2.22 56.63
N GLY A 302 -21.36 3.27 55.85
CA GLY A 302 -22.24 4.38 56.26
C GLY A 302 -23.66 3.90 56.56
N LEU A 303 -24.23 3.04 55.70
CA LEU A 303 -25.53 2.44 55.91
C LEU A 303 -25.57 1.54 57.15
N TYR A 304 -24.53 0.71 57.34
CA TYR A 304 -24.38 -0.12 58.54
C TYR A 304 -24.30 0.74 59.82
N TRP A 305 -23.49 1.80 59.81
CA TRP A 305 -23.34 2.72 60.93
C TRP A 305 -24.66 3.43 61.26
N TRP A 306 -25.39 3.90 60.24
CA TRP A 306 -26.70 4.52 60.38
C TRP A 306 -27.72 3.57 61.00
N ILE A 307 -27.82 2.34 60.48
CA ILE A 307 -28.72 1.29 61.00
C ILE A 307 -28.37 0.94 62.46
N LYS A 308 -27.09 0.92 62.82
CA LYS A 308 -26.64 0.53 64.15
C LYS A 308 -26.85 1.63 65.20
N ASN A 309 -26.66 2.90 64.83
CA ASN A 309 -26.60 3.99 65.80
C ASN A 309 -27.85 4.89 65.83
N GLU A 310 -28.64 4.94 64.76
CA GLU A 310 -29.74 5.92 64.62
C GLU A 310 -31.13 5.30 64.46
N ARG A 311 -31.33 3.98 64.66
CA ARG A 311 -32.70 3.45 64.65
C ARG A 311 -33.54 4.16 65.73
N PRO A 312 -34.61 4.88 65.35
CA PRO A 312 -35.52 5.47 66.32
C PRO A 312 -36.11 4.34 67.15
N ASN A 313 -36.07 4.48 68.47
CA ASN A 313 -36.67 3.51 69.38
C ASN A 313 -38.19 3.52 69.13
N MET A 314 -38.71 2.55 68.37
CA MET A 314 -40.15 2.44 68.03
C MET A 314 -41.05 2.36 69.28
N SER A 315 -40.48 2.08 70.45
CA SER A 315 -41.15 2.12 71.75
C SER A 315 -41.58 3.54 72.18
N ALA A 316 -40.89 4.59 71.75
CA ALA A 316 -41.26 5.97 72.08
C ALA A 316 -42.50 6.42 71.28
N SER A 317 -42.56 6.08 69.99
CA SER A 317 -43.68 6.49 69.13
C SER A 317 -45.00 5.78 69.47
N LEU A 318 -44.94 4.54 69.99
CA LEU A 318 -46.14 3.80 70.40
C LEU A 318 -46.77 4.36 71.69
N ASN A 319 -45.95 4.87 72.62
CA ASN A 319 -46.47 5.50 73.83
C ASN A 319 -47.11 6.85 73.53
N ASP A 320 -46.49 7.67 72.69
CA ASP A 320 -47.02 9.00 72.33
C ASP A 320 -48.39 8.91 71.65
N VAL A 321 -48.58 7.93 70.75
CA VAL A 321 -49.87 7.67 70.08
C VAL A 321 -50.93 7.24 71.09
N ARG A 322 -50.56 6.43 72.09
CA ARG A 322 -51.50 5.95 73.12
C ARG A 322 -51.96 7.09 74.03
N THR A 323 -51.04 7.94 74.50
CA THR A 323 -51.38 9.13 75.29
C THR A 323 -52.21 10.14 74.52
N ALA A 324 -51.93 10.33 73.22
CA ALA A 324 -52.73 11.21 72.37
C ALA A 324 -54.18 10.70 72.26
N LEU A 325 -54.36 9.39 72.05
CA LEU A 325 -55.68 8.76 71.96
C LEU A 325 -56.46 8.90 73.27
N ASP A 326 -55.83 8.59 74.41
CA ASP A 326 -56.47 8.68 75.72
C ASP A 326 -56.90 10.13 76.05
N SER A 327 -56.07 11.13 75.71
CA SER A 327 -56.40 12.55 75.91
C SER A 327 -57.58 13.03 75.06
N THR A 328 -57.68 12.57 73.80
CA THR A 328 -58.81 12.93 72.92
C THR A 328 -60.12 12.34 73.41
N LEU A 329 -60.06 11.14 73.97
CA LEU A 329 -61.24 10.42 74.48
C LEU A 329 -61.76 11.09 75.77
N GLU A 330 -60.87 11.56 76.62
CA GLU A 330 -61.22 12.31 77.84
C GLU A 330 -61.80 13.70 77.52
N HIS A 331 -61.25 14.42 76.53
CA HIS A 331 -61.81 15.68 76.05
C HIS A 331 -63.20 15.52 75.42
N ALA A 332 -63.45 14.44 74.68
CA ALA A 332 -64.77 14.15 74.13
C ALA A 332 -65.80 13.88 75.24
N ARG A 333 -65.39 13.18 76.30
CA ARG A 333 -66.25 12.85 77.44
C ARG A 333 -66.65 14.10 78.25
N LEU A 334 -65.69 14.97 78.55
CA LEU A 334 -65.94 16.23 79.26
C LEU A 334 -66.85 17.19 78.49
N ARG A 335 -66.79 17.16 77.14
CA ARG A 335 -67.65 17.98 76.28
C ARG A 335 -69.09 17.48 76.22
N ALA A 336 -69.32 16.18 76.40
CA ALA A 336 -70.65 15.59 76.43
C ALA A 336 -71.40 15.87 77.76
N GLU A 337 -70.68 16.06 78.86
CA GLU A 337 -71.26 16.34 80.18
C GLU A 337 -71.61 17.83 80.40
N SER A 338 -71.13 18.73 79.55
CA SER A 338 -71.27 20.19 79.72
C SER A 338 -72.29 20.89 78.82
N SER A 339 -73.25 20.16 78.22
CA SER A 339 -74.35 20.78 77.44
C SER A 339 -75.61 20.98 78.29
N PRO A 340 -75.98 22.22 78.66
CA PRO A 340 -77.29 22.53 79.20
C PRO A 340 -78.32 22.70 78.06
N THR A 341 -79.48 22.09 78.25
CA THR A 341 -80.68 22.21 77.44
C THR A 341 -81.26 23.61 77.54
N GLN A 342 -81.28 24.41 76.46
CA GLN A 342 -82.28 25.47 76.33
C GLN A 342 -82.53 25.93 74.87
N ASN A 343 -83.80 25.75 74.50
CA ASN A 343 -84.67 26.36 73.51
C ASN A 343 -84.22 27.53 72.61
N ASP A 344 -84.77 27.46 71.39
CA ASP A 344 -85.26 28.51 70.48
C ASP A 344 -84.36 29.70 70.17
N ASP A 345 -83.80 29.78 68.94
CA ASP A 345 -84.43 30.56 67.86
C ASP A 345 -83.62 30.53 66.54
N ALA A 346 -84.38 30.71 65.47
CA ALA A 346 -84.10 30.93 64.05
C ALA A 346 -82.69 31.29 63.50
N SER A 347 -82.48 30.75 62.30
CA SER A 347 -81.90 31.36 61.08
C SER A 347 -80.39 31.28 60.79
N ASP A 348 -80.14 30.80 59.57
CA ASP A 348 -79.12 31.16 58.57
C ASP A 348 -77.62 31.11 58.89
N ALA A 349 -76.94 30.28 58.10
CA ALA A 349 -75.79 30.59 57.22
C ALA A 349 -74.86 29.36 57.17
N THR A 350 -75.08 28.39 56.29
CA THR A 350 -74.49 28.26 54.94
C THR A 350 -73.03 28.70 54.76
N ASP A 351 -72.30 27.81 54.10
CA ASP A 351 -71.14 28.02 53.22
C ASP A 351 -69.82 28.48 53.81
N LEU A 352 -68.88 27.54 53.84
CA LEU A 352 -67.51 27.70 53.32
C LEU A 352 -66.90 26.31 53.09
N GLU A 353 -67.59 25.49 52.28
CA GLU A 353 -66.91 24.64 51.30
C GLU A 353 -66.24 25.56 50.26
N ALA A 354 -65.09 25.15 49.75
CA ALA A 354 -64.26 25.82 48.74
C ALA A 354 -63.21 26.79 49.28
N GLN A 355 -62.02 26.24 49.57
CA GLN A 355 -60.80 26.77 48.96
C GLN A 355 -59.60 25.82 49.11
N VAL A 356 -59.00 25.54 47.95
CA VAL A 356 -57.62 25.06 47.72
C VAL A 356 -57.39 23.54 47.77
N GLU A 357 -58.16 22.86 46.92
CA GLU A 357 -57.59 21.95 45.92
C GLU A 357 -56.75 22.79 44.92
N THR A 358 -55.41 22.70 44.94
CA THR A 358 -54.50 22.86 43.75
C THR A 358 -53.03 22.87 44.14
N LYS A 359 -52.29 21.82 43.76
CA LYS A 359 -51.01 21.84 43.01
C LYS A 359 -50.37 20.45 43.11
N VAL A 360 -50.68 19.64 42.09
CA VAL A 360 -49.77 18.61 41.56
C VAL A 360 -48.90 19.28 40.51
#